data_AF-B9XC11-F1
#
_entry.id   AF-B9XC11-F1
#
_cell.length_a   1.000
_cell.length_b   1.000
_cell.length_c   1.000
_cell.angle_alpha   90.00
_cell.angle_beta   90.00
_cell.angle_gamma   90.00
#
_symmetry.space_group_name_H-M   'P 1'
#
loop_
_entity.id
_entity.type
_entity.pdbx_description
1 polymer ?
#
loop_
_entity_poly.entity_id
_entity_poly.type
_entity_poly.pdbx_seq_one_letter_code
_entity_poly.pdbx_strand_id
1 'polypeptide(L)'
;MNDITLSHGADHAPIHTGEPVPTTPVYAQLFQRADWLSFGLTTMIMLVGYLFTLAPNLTLERSGIYSTGAMYAGVMPPSGYPLWTIYGWLFTQLLPISNIAWRLAVSSATAGALTCGIVALMVSRGGALIMEGILGFKRLPPNEGTQLRVTCGCIAGMAFGFDGAVWEMAVVVDVWPLTLLLLSIVLCLLMRWAYAPDRKSYLYAACFAYGLTLTNSEALLTVALGLQLFILFQDRELGREIFFANCVLLTALLLAQKWEYIFSGEGFTVSVRAYYDWIAIASGILCLALIIWSRKFLTQWKTTLICSIMLFVGLLLYFYLPIASVTNPPSNCGYPRTAEGFFHVLTRGQYERIQATPNLERFAEQVWMYGEVAVSEFGFTYLLIALIPFCLLHRMRTTEKRWLLGLLAVYLCLAFLMLALLNPPTDKSGRDLVKTYFTASHLVLAIWSGCGLILLGSQLGDTKSDCSQNIPSSV
;
A
#
# COMPACT_ATOMS: atom_id res chain seq x y z
N MET A 1 -26.32 50.76 -59.01
CA MET A 1 -26.50 50.40 -60.43
C MET A 1 -25.36 49.45 -60.76
N ASN A 2 -25.58 48.14 -60.61
CA ASN A 2 -26.06 47.24 -61.68
C ASN A 2 -25.03 47.26 -62.83
N ASP A 3 -24.41 46.16 -63.28
CA ASP A 3 -24.93 44.80 -63.38
C ASP A 3 -23.85 43.82 -63.93
N ILE A 4 -24.05 42.51 -63.66
CA ILE A 4 -23.82 41.34 -64.56
C ILE A 4 -22.36 40.92 -64.88
N THR A 5 -21.77 39.95 -64.17
CA THR A 5 -21.72 38.47 -64.45
C THR A 5 -21.25 38.03 -65.83
N LEU A 6 -20.16 37.25 -65.88
CA LEU A 6 -20.01 36.13 -66.81
C LEU A 6 -19.07 35.06 -66.21
N SER A 7 -19.60 33.84 -66.19
CA SER A 7 -19.08 32.60 -65.65
C SER A 7 -18.03 31.95 -66.55
N HIS A 8 -17.01 31.33 -65.96
CA HIS A 8 -16.49 30.06 -66.48
C HIS A 8 -16.05 29.16 -65.31
N GLY A 9 -16.61 27.95 -65.30
CA GLY A 9 -16.44 26.96 -64.26
C GLY A 9 -15.12 26.20 -64.39
N ALA A 10 -14.63 25.75 -63.24
CA ALA A 10 -13.77 24.60 -63.12
C ALA A 10 -14.27 23.81 -61.91
N ASP A 11 -14.70 22.58 -62.16
CA ASP A 11 -15.13 21.60 -61.18
C ASP A 11 -14.02 21.37 -60.13
N HIS A 12 -14.27 21.81 -58.90
CA HIS A 12 -13.56 21.28 -57.74
C HIS A 12 -14.50 20.33 -57.00
N ALA A 13 -14.21 19.03 -57.13
CA ALA A 13 -14.78 17.99 -56.29
C ALA A 13 -14.62 18.35 -54.81
N PRO A 14 -15.61 18.08 -53.95
CA PRO A 14 -15.49 18.35 -52.52
C PRO A 14 -14.42 17.43 -51.94
N ILE A 15 -13.37 18.04 -51.39
CA ILE A 15 -12.38 17.36 -50.55
C ILE A 15 -13.16 16.67 -49.43
N HIS A 16 -13.12 15.34 -49.41
CA HIS A 16 -13.60 14.55 -48.28
C HIS A 16 -12.91 15.06 -47.01
N THR A 17 -13.64 15.85 -46.23
CA THR A 17 -13.27 16.21 -44.86
C THR A 17 -13.13 14.90 -44.11
N GLY A 18 -11.89 14.51 -43.81
CA GLY A 18 -11.60 13.36 -42.98
C GLY A 18 -12.46 13.43 -41.71
N GLU A 19 -13.14 12.33 -41.40
CA GLU A 19 -13.89 12.19 -40.16
C GLU A 19 -12.99 12.65 -38.99
N PRO A 20 -13.52 13.45 -38.06
CA PRO A 20 -12.76 13.82 -36.89
C PRO A 20 -12.42 12.53 -36.15
N VAL A 21 -11.12 12.19 -36.11
CA VAL A 21 -10.58 11.16 -35.23
C VAL A 21 -11.20 11.40 -33.85
N PRO A 22 -11.91 10.43 -33.25
CA PRO A 22 -12.50 10.64 -31.94
C PRO A 22 -11.38 10.99 -30.97
N THR A 23 -11.29 12.26 -30.59
CA THR A 23 -10.42 12.76 -29.53
C THR A 23 -11.06 12.43 -28.19
N THR A 24 -11.44 11.17 -27.98
CA THR A 24 -11.66 10.69 -26.62
C THR A 24 -10.29 10.68 -25.96
N PRO A 25 -10.08 11.45 -24.88
CA PRO A 25 -8.83 11.38 -24.16
C PRO A 25 -8.62 9.93 -23.72
N VAL A 26 -7.49 9.33 -24.12
CA VAL A 26 -7.04 7.97 -23.74
C VAL A 26 -6.96 7.76 -22.22
N TYR A 27 -7.16 8.83 -21.44
CA TYR A 27 -7.22 8.88 -19.98
C TYR A 27 -8.49 8.27 -19.33
N ALA A 28 -9.40 7.65 -20.09
CA ALA A 28 -10.71 7.27 -19.55
C ALA A 28 -10.69 6.08 -18.56
N GLN A 29 -9.80 5.09 -18.73
CA GLN A 29 -9.73 3.92 -17.84
C GLN A 29 -8.29 3.42 -17.69
N LEU A 30 -7.66 3.69 -16.54
CA LEU A 30 -6.34 3.12 -16.24
C LEU A 30 -6.43 1.59 -16.15
N PHE A 31 -7.38 1.05 -15.41
CA PHE A 31 -7.57 -0.39 -15.27
C PHE A 31 -8.45 -0.93 -16.40
N GLN A 32 -7.95 -1.96 -17.07
CA GLN A 32 -8.61 -2.68 -18.15
C GLN A 32 -9.42 -3.86 -17.61
N ARG A 33 -10.28 -4.45 -18.45
CA ARG A 33 -11.06 -5.65 -18.08
C ARG A 33 -10.19 -6.82 -17.60
N ALA A 34 -9.00 -6.96 -18.19
CA ALA A 34 -8.01 -7.97 -17.78
C ALA A 34 -7.54 -7.79 -16.33
N ASP A 35 -7.32 -6.54 -15.90
CA ASP A 35 -6.86 -6.23 -14.55
C ASP A 35 -7.95 -6.53 -13.51
N TRP A 36 -9.22 -6.28 -13.86
CA TRP A 36 -10.36 -6.66 -13.03
C TRP A 36 -10.60 -8.17 -13.02
N LEU A 37 -10.29 -8.87 -14.11
CA LEU A 37 -10.33 -10.33 -14.16
C LEU A 37 -9.27 -10.93 -13.23
N SER A 38 -8.03 -10.43 -13.25
CA SER A 38 -6.98 -10.90 -12.33
C SER A 38 -7.35 -10.63 -10.87
N PHE A 39 -7.91 -9.45 -10.58
CA PHE A 39 -8.46 -9.11 -9.26
C PHE A 39 -9.50 -10.14 -8.80
N GLY A 40 -10.55 -10.34 -9.60
CA GLY A 40 -11.69 -11.18 -9.24
C GLY A 40 -11.29 -12.64 -9.07
N LEU A 41 -10.52 -13.18 -10.01
CA LEU A 41 -10.07 -14.57 -9.99
C LEU A 41 -9.20 -14.84 -8.75
N THR A 42 -8.22 -13.98 -8.48
CA THR A 42 -7.31 -14.14 -7.33
C THR A 42 -8.07 -14.00 -6.01
N THR A 43 -8.94 -12.99 -5.90
CA THR A 43 -9.76 -12.79 -4.69
C THR A 43 -10.61 -14.02 -4.41
N MET A 44 -11.27 -14.58 -5.42
CA MET A 44 -12.13 -15.75 -5.24
C MET A 44 -11.32 -16.99 -4.87
N ILE A 45 -10.20 -17.27 -5.55
CA ILE A 45 -9.35 -18.43 -5.23
C ILE A 45 -8.83 -18.33 -3.79
N MET A 46 -8.30 -17.18 -3.39
CA MET A 46 -7.77 -16.99 -2.03
C MET A 46 -8.86 -17.01 -0.98
N LEU A 47 -10.02 -16.40 -1.23
CA LEU A 47 -11.15 -16.43 -0.31
C LEU A 47 -11.63 -17.86 -0.09
N VAL A 48 -11.77 -18.64 -1.15
CA VAL A 48 -12.15 -20.06 -1.07
C VAL A 48 -11.11 -20.84 -0.27
N GLY A 49 -9.82 -20.67 -0.59
CA GLY A 49 -8.72 -21.32 0.14
C GLY A 49 -8.73 -20.99 1.64
N TYR A 50 -8.83 -19.71 2.00
CA TYR A 50 -8.87 -19.27 3.39
C TYR A 50 -10.11 -19.76 4.13
N LEU A 51 -11.29 -19.75 3.49
CA LEU A 51 -12.52 -20.27 4.09
C LEU A 51 -12.45 -21.78 4.35
N PHE A 52 -11.79 -22.54 3.47
CA PHE A 52 -11.57 -23.98 3.66
C PHE A 52 -10.62 -24.29 4.81
N THR A 53 -9.66 -23.42 5.07
CA THR A 53 -8.64 -23.60 6.12
C THR A 53 -8.90 -22.74 7.35
N LEU A 54 -10.09 -22.13 7.45
CA LEU A 54 -10.44 -21.18 8.49
C LEU A 54 -10.52 -21.88 9.85
N ALA A 55 -10.02 -21.22 10.90
CA ALA A 55 -10.17 -21.74 12.25
C ALA A 55 -11.67 -21.88 12.61
N PRO A 56 -12.14 -23.08 13.03
CA PRO A 56 -13.56 -23.32 13.27
C PRO A 56 -14.08 -22.63 14.54
N ASN A 57 -13.18 -22.27 15.47
CA ASN A 57 -13.52 -21.69 16.76
C ASN A 57 -12.37 -20.80 17.26
N LEU A 58 -12.55 -20.24 18.45
CA LEU A 58 -11.58 -19.41 19.15
C LEU A 58 -10.20 -20.08 19.19
N THR A 59 -9.21 -19.37 18.64
CA THR A 59 -7.79 -19.74 18.70
C THR A 59 -7.09 -19.09 19.90
N LEU A 60 -5.80 -19.39 20.06
CA LEU A 60 -4.95 -18.83 21.12
C LEU A 60 -4.65 -17.33 20.89
N GLU A 61 -3.76 -16.79 21.71
CA GLU A 61 -3.28 -15.39 21.65
C GLU A 61 -4.38 -14.35 21.88
N ARG A 62 -4.62 -13.47 20.90
CA ARG A 62 -5.49 -12.28 21.02
C ARG A 62 -6.89 -12.52 20.46
N SER A 63 -7.17 -13.68 19.87
CA SER A 63 -8.46 -13.94 19.23
C SER A 63 -9.64 -13.84 20.22
N GLY A 64 -9.44 -14.18 21.50
CA GLY A 64 -10.40 -13.97 22.59
C GLY A 64 -10.80 -12.50 22.78
N ILE A 65 -9.81 -11.65 23.06
CA ILE A 65 -10.05 -10.22 23.33
C ILE A 65 -10.57 -9.50 22.08
N TYR A 66 -10.07 -9.85 20.89
CA TYR A 66 -10.54 -9.30 19.62
C TYR A 66 -11.98 -9.73 19.31
N SER A 67 -12.35 -10.98 19.60
CA SER A 67 -13.72 -11.46 19.39
C SER A 67 -14.73 -10.77 20.29
N THR A 68 -14.46 -10.72 21.59
CA THR A 68 -15.30 -9.99 22.56
C THR A 68 -15.37 -8.52 22.18
N GLY A 69 -14.23 -7.94 21.82
CA GLY A 69 -14.13 -6.56 21.44
C GLY A 69 -14.99 -6.18 20.23
N ALA A 70 -14.87 -6.91 19.12
CA ALA A 70 -15.66 -6.63 17.92
C ALA A 70 -17.16 -6.92 18.11
N MET A 71 -17.53 -7.97 18.86
CA MET A 71 -18.95 -8.28 19.13
C MET A 71 -19.70 -7.12 19.79
N TYR A 72 -19.05 -6.46 20.76
CA TYR A 72 -19.62 -5.34 21.52
C TYR A 72 -19.18 -3.97 20.99
N ALA A 73 -18.54 -3.92 19.82
CA ALA A 73 -18.01 -2.71 19.22
C ALA A 73 -17.13 -1.90 20.23
N GLY A 74 -16.35 -2.61 21.04
CA GLY A 74 -15.60 -2.06 22.16
C GLY A 74 -14.28 -1.38 21.80
N VAL A 75 -13.45 -1.13 22.80
CA VAL A 75 -12.09 -0.58 22.64
C VAL A 75 -11.08 -1.70 22.80
N MET A 76 -10.31 -1.96 21.74
CA MET A 76 -9.27 -2.99 21.71
C MET A 76 -8.01 -2.53 22.44
N PRO A 77 -7.06 -3.44 22.75
CA PRO A 77 -5.73 -3.03 23.16
C PRO A 77 -5.09 -2.02 22.19
N PRO A 78 -4.27 -1.08 22.68
CA PRO A 78 -3.53 -0.11 21.87
C PRO A 78 -2.94 -0.68 20.58
N SER A 79 -3.17 -0.05 19.41
CA SER A 79 -3.68 1.33 19.21
C SER A 79 -5.19 1.56 19.34
N GLY A 80 -5.98 0.54 19.74
CA GLY A 80 -7.43 0.66 19.92
C GLY A 80 -8.25 0.23 18.70
N TYR A 81 -7.64 0.16 17.52
CA TYR A 81 -8.19 -0.45 16.29
C TYR A 81 -9.64 -0.05 15.96
N PRO A 82 -10.00 1.25 15.92
CA PRO A 82 -11.38 1.68 15.72
C PRO A 82 -11.97 1.19 14.38
N LEU A 83 -11.20 1.27 13.29
CA LEU A 83 -11.66 0.81 11.98
C LEU A 83 -11.90 -0.70 11.93
N TRP A 84 -10.95 -1.48 12.45
CA TRP A 84 -11.11 -2.93 12.49
C TRP A 84 -12.25 -3.36 13.40
N THR A 85 -12.46 -2.69 14.53
CA THR A 85 -13.60 -2.97 15.41
C THR A 85 -14.92 -2.79 14.68
N ILE A 86 -15.10 -1.67 13.96
CA ILE A 86 -16.34 -1.41 13.18
C ILE A 86 -16.48 -2.43 12.04
N TYR A 87 -15.38 -2.72 11.33
CA TYR A 87 -15.35 -3.70 10.26
C TYR A 87 -15.72 -5.11 10.74
N GLY A 88 -15.09 -5.59 11.81
CA GLY A 88 -15.38 -6.89 12.41
C GLY A 88 -16.79 -6.96 12.97
N TRP A 89 -17.24 -5.91 13.67
CA TRP A 89 -18.61 -5.81 14.18
C TRP A 89 -19.63 -6.01 13.05
N LEU A 90 -19.41 -5.39 11.88
CA LEU A 90 -20.29 -5.55 10.73
C LEU A 90 -20.41 -7.03 10.30
N PHE A 91 -19.32 -7.80 10.30
CA PHE A 91 -19.36 -9.24 10.02
C PHE A 91 -20.12 -10.03 11.09
N THR A 92 -20.01 -9.65 12.36
CA THR A 92 -20.80 -10.30 13.42
C THR A 92 -22.31 -10.12 13.25
N GLN A 93 -22.73 -8.96 12.72
CA GLN A 93 -24.13 -8.62 12.48
C GLN A 93 -24.66 -9.17 11.15
N LEU A 94 -23.87 -9.11 10.07
CA LEU A 94 -24.30 -9.50 8.72
C LEU A 94 -24.25 -11.01 8.48
N LEU A 95 -23.37 -11.75 9.17
CA LEU A 95 -23.24 -13.20 9.03
C LEU A 95 -23.90 -13.89 10.22
N PRO A 96 -25.15 -14.39 10.12
CA PRO A 96 -25.85 -15.03 11.24
C PRO A 96 -25.45 -16.50 11.48
N ILE A 97 -24.34 -16.96 10.90
CA ILE A 97 -23.92 -18.37 10.88
C ILE A 97 -22.72 -18.58 11.79
N SER A 98 -22.65 -19.75 12.44
CA SER A 98 -21.53 -20.16 13.31
C SER A 98 -21.32 -19.23 14.52
N ASN A 99 -20.23 -19.45 15.26
CA ASN A 99 -19.80 -18.65 16.40
C ASN A 99 -19.14 -17.33 15.99
N ILE A 100 -18.99 -16.41 16.95
CA ILE A 100 -18.44 -15.06 16.71
C ILE A 100 -17.00 -15.10 16.20
N ALA A 101 -16.16 -15.98 16.76
CA ALA A 101 -14.76 -16.10 16.35
C ALA A 101 -14.66 -16.51 14.88
N TRP A 102 -15.48 -17.46 14.44
CA TRP A 102 -15.56 -17.87 13.04
C TRP A 102 -16.00 -16.71 12.13
N ARG A 103 -17.07 -15.98 12.49
CA ARG A 103 -17.56 -14.83 11.69
C ARG A 103 -16.49 -13.74 11.54
N LEU A 104 -15.71 -13.50 12.59
CA LEU A 104 -14.62 -12.54 12.55
C LEU A 104 -13.41 -13.06 11.78
N ALA A 105 -13.09 -14.35 11.86
CA ALA A 105 -12.07 -14.96 11.02
C ALA A 105 -12.46 -14.86 9.53
N VAL A 106 -13.75 -14.97 9.18
CA VAL A 106 -14.23 -14.68 7.81
C VAL A 106 -13.94 -13.24 7.40
N SER A 107 -14.02 -12.27 8.33
CA SER A 107 -13.64 -10.88 8.04
C SER A 107 -12.15 -10.75 7.72
N SER A 108 -11.29 -11.41 8.49
CA SER A 108 -9.84 -11.48 8.25
C SER A 108 -9.53 -12.15 6.90
N ALA A 109 -10.16 -13.27 6.59
CA ALA A 109 -10.05 -13.97 5.31
C ALA A 109 -10.51 -13.09 4.13
N THR A 110 -11.61 -12.35 4.30
CA THR A 110 -12.13 -11.44 3.28
C THR A 110 -11.15 -10.30 2.99
N ALA A 111 -10.61 -9.66 4.04
CA ALA A 111 -9.63 -8.60 3.87
C ALA A 111 -8.31 -9.11 3.25
N GLY A 112 -7.83 -10.27 3.69
CA GLY A 112 -6.65 -10.93 3.10
C GLY A 112 -6.84 -11.27 1.62
N ALA A 113 -7.99 -11.86 1.26
CA ALA A 113 -8.29 -12.23 -0.12
C ALA A 113 -8.42 -11.00 -1.04
N LEU A 114 -9.08 -9.93 -0.57
CA LEU A 114 -9.15 -8.66 -1.31
C LEU A 114 -7.78 -8.03 -1.51
N THR A 115 -6.89 -8.11 -0.51
CA THR A 115 -5.50 -7.65 -0.64
C THR A 115 -4.78 -8.39 -1.76
N CYS A 116 -4.89 -9.72 -1.81
CA CYS A 116 -4.32 -10.55 -2.88
C CYS A 116 -4.86 -10.16 -4.25
N GLY A 117 -6.17 -9.87 -4.35
CA GLY A 117 -6.79 -9.34 -5.55
C GLY A 117 -6.21 -8.00 -6.00
N ILE A 118 -6.02 -7.06 -5.07
CA ILE A 118 -5.43 -5.74 -5.38
C ILE A 118 -3.99 -5.89 -5.86
N VAL A 119 -3.20 -6.77 -5.26
CA VAL A 119 -1.85 -7.11 -5.74
C VAL A 119 -1.91 -7.63 -7.18
N ALA A 120 -2.79 -8.59 -7.47
CA ALA A 120 -2.97 -9.14 -8.82
C ALA A 120 -3.37 -8.07 -9.86
N LEU A 121 -4.21 -7.12 -9.46
CA LEU A 121 -4.65 -5.99 -10.29
C LEU A 121 -3.49 -5.02 -10.57
N MET A 122 -2.73 -4.66 -9.54
CA MET A 122 -1.56 -3.79 -9.67
C MET A 122 -0.47 -4.44 -10.54
N VAL A 123 -0.25 -5.75 -10.40
CA VAL A 123 0.71 -6.51 -11.22
C VAL A 123 0.25 -6.58 -12.68
N SER A 124 -1.01 -6.95 -12.94
CA SER A 124 -1.55 -7.02 -14.31
C SER A 124 -1.40 -5.67 -15.03
N ARG A 125 -1.81 -4.58 -14.37
CA ARG A 125 -1.74 -3.25 -14.98
C ARG A 125 -0.31 -2.71 -15.05
N GLY A 126 0.46 -2.85 -13.97
CA GLY A 126 1.83 -2.35 -13.87
C GLY A 126 2.75 -3.06 -14.84
N GLY A 127 2.62 -4.38 -14.96
CA GLY A 127 3.35 -5.18 -15.93
C GLY A 127 3.00 -4.81 -17.37
N ALA A 128 1.73 -4.53 -17.68
CA ALA A 128 1.33 -4.01 -18.99
C ALA A 128 2.06 -2.71 -19.35
N LEU A 129 2.04 -1.76 -18.42
CA LEU A 129 2.65 -0.44 -18.60
C LEU A 129 4.16 -0.53 -18.74
N ILE A 130 4.80 -1.41 -17.95
CA ILE A 130 6.23 -1.70 -18.09
C ILE A 130 6.54 -2.29 -19.47
N MET A 131 5.80 -3.32 -19.91
CA MET A 131 6.02 -3.94 -21.22
C MET A 131 5.86 -2.94 -22.37
N GLU A 132 4.79 -2.15 -22.37
CA GLU A 132 4.55 -1.11 -23.37
C GLU A 132 5.59 0.02 -23.31
N GLY A 133 6.22 0.19 -22.14
CA GLY A 133 7.19 1.22 -21.83
C GLY A 133 8.63 0.89 -22.20
N ILE A 134 9.01 -0.39 -22.31
CA ILE A 134 10.40 -0.78 -22.57
C ILE A 134 10.74 -0.62 -24.06
N LEU A 135 11.82 0.10 -24.33
CA LEU A 135 12.39 0.25 -25.67
C LEU A 135 12.98 -1.09 -26.15
N GLY A 136 12.53 -1.57 -27.30
CA GLY A 136 13.09 -2.75 -27.98
C GLY A 136 12.41 -4.10 -27.67
N PHE A 137 11.35 -4.13 -26.86
CA PHE A 137 10.50 -5.33 -26.75
C PHE A 137 9.51 -5.39 -27.92
N LYS A 138 9.36 -6.55 -28.55
CA LYS A 138 8.28 -6.74 -29.53
C LYS A 138 6.95 -6.78 -28.78
N ARG A 139 5.92 -6.18 -29.37
CA ARG A 139 4.57 -6.25 -28.78
C ARG A 139 4.02 -7.64 -29.02
N LEU A 140 3.78 -8.37 -27.93
CA LEU A 140 3.02 -9.61 -27.97
C LEU A 140 1.64 -9.39 -28.63
N PRO A 141 1.07 -10.42 -29.26
CA PRO A 141 -0.32 -10.41 -29.68
C PRO A 141 -1.23 -10.02 -28.51
N PRO A 142 -2.30 -9.23 -28.73
CA PRO A 142 -3.11 -8.67 -27.66
C PRO A 142 -3.74 -9.74 -26.75
N ASN A 143 -4.08 -10.91 -27.30
CA ASN A 143 -4.63 -12.03 -26.53
C ASN A 143 -3.56 -12.67 -25.63
N GLU A 144 -2.38 -12.97 -26.16
CA GLU A 144 -1.26 -13.56 -25.41
C GLU A 144 -0.77 -12.61 -24.32
N GLY A 145 -0.62 -11.33 -24.63
CA GLY A 145 -0.26 -10.30 -23.64
C GLY A 145 -1.31 -10.16 -22.54
N THR A 146 -2.59 -10.32 -22.86
CA THR A 146 -3.67 -10.33 -21.86
C THR A 146 -3.62 -11.56 -20.97
N GLN A 147 -3.46 -12.75 -21.55
CA GLN A 147 -3.35 -14.00 -20.80
C GLN A 147 -2.12 -14.00 -19.88
N LEU A 148 -0.98 -13.53 -20.38
CA LEU A 148 0.26 -13.43 -19.60
C LEU A 148 0.07 -12.53 -18.36
N ARG A 149 -0.49 -11.33 -18.55
CA ARG A 149 -0.72 -10.37 -17.45
C ARG A 149 -1.69 -10.91 -16.40
N VAL A 150 -2.79 -11.53 -16.82
CA VAL A 150 -3.76 -12.14 -15.91
C VAL A 150 -3.11 -13.27 -15.12
N THR A 151 -2.38 -14.16 -15.80
CA THR A 151 -1.73 -15.32 -15.18
C THR A 151 -0.67 -14.88 -14.18
N CYS A 152 0.25 -13.99 -14.57
CA CYS A 152 1.28 -13.49 -13.66
C CYS A 152 0.70 -12.65 -12.52
N GLY A 153 -0.36 -11.88 -12.77
CA GLY A 153 -1.10 -11.17 -11.72
C GLY A 153 -1.67 -12.14 -10.68
N CYS A 154 -2.34 -13.21 -11.13
CA CYS A 154 -2.85 -14.25 -10.24
C CYS A 154 -1.74 -14.97 -9.48
N ILE A 155 -0.64 -15.34 -10.13
CA ILE A 155 0.51 -15.96 -9.47
C ILE A 155 1.06 -15.05 -8.38
N ALA A 156 1.24 -13.76 -8.64
CA ALA A 156 1.77 -12.81 -7.66
C ALA A 156 0.83 -12.61 -6.46
N GLY A 157 -0.47 -12.44 -6.71
CA GLY A 157 -1.44 -12.30 -5.63
C GLY A 157 -1.61 -13.58 -4.80
N MET A 158 -1.53 -14.76 -5.43
CA MET A 158 -1.53 -16.04 -4.72
C MET A 158 -0.22 -16.27 -3.96
N ALA A 159 0.94 -15.91 -4.52
CA ALA A 159 2.22 -16.00 -3.82
C ALA A 159 2.22 -15.15 -2.55
N PHE A 160 1.63 -13.96 -2.60
CA PHE A 160 1.41 -13.14 -1.39
C PHE A 160 0.42 -13.78 -0.42
N GLY A 161 -0.66 -14.37 -0.92
CA GLY A 161 -1.68 -14.97 -0.06
C GLY A 161 -1.27 -16.29 0.61
N PHE A 162 -0.39 -17.06 -0.03
CA PHE A 162 0.17 -18.29 0.52
C PHE A 162 1.49 -18.08 1.27
N ASP A 163 1.96 -16.83 1.39
CA ASP A 163 3.00 -16.46 2.35
C ASP A 163 2.57 -16.92 3.75
N GLY A 164 3.40 -17.69 4.45
CA GLY A 164 2.98 -18.38 5.67
C GLY A 164 2.54 -17.41 6.77
N ALA A 165 3.22 -16.27 6.91
CA ALA A 165 2.80 -15.21 7.83
C ALA A 165 1.46 -14.57 7.42
N VAL A 166 1.24 -14.29 6.13
CA VAL A 166 -0.06 -13.75 5.66
C VAL A 166 -1.19 -14.75 5.85
N TRP A 167 -0.97 -16.01 5.47
CA TRP A 167 -1.98 -17.06 5.54
C TRP A 167 -2.41 -17.33 6.98
N GLU A 168 -1.46 -17.43 7.92
CA GLU A 168 -1.71 -17.64 9.34
C GLU A 168 -2.67 -16.59 9.93
N MET A 169 -2.49 -15.32 9.56
CA MET A 169 -3.36 -14.23 10.02
C MET A 169 -4.69 -14.15 9.27
N ALA A 170 -4.74 -14.60 8.01
CA ALA A 170 -5.95 -14.58 7.21
C ALA A 170 -6.97 -15.64 7.67
N VAL A 171 -6.52 -16.72 8.33
CA VAL A 171 -7.39 -17.84 8.74
C VAL A 171 -7.86 -17.80 10.19
N VAL A 172 -7.43 -16.80 10.96
CA VAL A 172 -7.79 -16.58 12.36
C VAL A 172 -8.36 -15.18 12.57
N VAL A 173 -8.83 -14.87 13.78
CA VAL A 173 -9.27 -13.51 14.14
C VAL A 173 -8.06 -12.61 14.34
N ASP A 174 -7.73 -11.82 13.32
CA ASP A 174 -6.61 -10.89 13.35
C ASP A 174 -6.93 -9.52 12.70
N VAL A 175 -6.23 -8.49 13.16
CA VAL A 175 -6.32 -7.09 12.72
C VAL A 175 -5.50 -6.80 11.46
N TRP A 176 -4.45 -7.59 11.21
CA TRP A 176 -3.45 -7.35 10.19
C TRP A 176 -3.93 -7.50 8.75
N PRO A 177 -4.79 -8.46 8.40
CA PRO A 177 -5.34 -8.55 7.05
C PRO A 177 -6.07 -7.28 6.59
N LEU A 178 -6.78 -6.59 7.50
CA LEU A 178 -7.40 -5.30 7.19
C LEU A 178 -6.37 -4.19 6.97
N THR A 179 -5.28 -4.19 7.74
CA THR A 179 -4.20 -3.22 7.51
C THR A 179 -3.54 -3.43 6.15
N LEU A 180 -3.24 -4.68 5.78
CA LEU A 180 -2.66 -5.00 4.48
C LEU A 180 -3.61 -4.59 3.34
N LEU A 181 -4.92 -4.76 3.53
CA LEU A 181 -5.93 -4.27 2.59
C LEU A 181 -5.84 -2.75 2.43
N LEU A 182 -5.84 -2.00 3.52
CA LEU A 182 -5.76 -0.53 3.47
C LEU A 182 -4.44 -0.04 2.85
N LEU A 183 -3.32 -0.67 3.19
CA LEU A 183 -2.02 -0.38 2.58
C LEU A 183 -2.03 -0.66 1.06
N SER A 184 -2.60 -1.79 0.63
CA SER A 184 -2.73 -2.11 -0.79
C SER A 184 -3.61 -1.11 -1.54
N ILE A 185 -4.68 -0.60 -0.91
CA ILE A 185 -5.52 0.46 -1.46
C ILE A 185 -4.72 1.76 -1.61
N VAL A 186 -3.92 2.15 -0.60
CA VAL A 186 -3.03 3.31 -0.68
C VAL A 186 -2.07 3.18 -1.86
N LEU A 187 -1.40 2.04 -2.01
CA LEU A 187 -0.45 1.82 -3.11
C LEU A 187 -1.14 1.76 -4.48
N CYS A 188 -2.35 1.20 -4.58
CA CYS A 188 -3.15 1.18 -5.80
C CYS A 188 -3.60 2.60 -6.21
N LEU A 189 -4.04 3.42 -5.26
CA LEU A 189 -4.40 4.82 -5.49
C LEU A 189 -3.19 5.66 -5.90
N LEU A 190 -2.03 5.45 -5.28
CA LEU A 190 -0.78 6.11 -5.64
C LEU A 190 -0.27 5.68 -7.01
N MET A 191 -0.39 4.39 -7.37
CA MET A 191 -0.13 3.92 -8.73
C MET A 191 -1.04 4.67 -9.72
N ARG A 192 -2.34 4.77 -9.42
CA ARG A 192 -3.29 5.47 -10.29
C ARG A 192 -2.96 6.95 -10.47
N TRP A 193 -2.54 7.60 -9.39
CA TRP A 193 -2.09 8.99 -9.43
C TRP A 193 -0.75 9.14 -10.20
N ALA A 194 0.21 8.23 -10.01
CA ALA A 194 1.50 8.28 -10.69
C ALA A 194 1.39 8.27 -12.23
N TYR A 195 0.43 7.53 -12.78
CA TYR A 195 0.17 7.48 -14.23
C TYR A 195 -0.80 8.56 -14.73
N ALA A 196 -1.41 9.35 -13.83
CA ALA A 196 -2.23 10.51 -14.18
C ALA A 196 -2.11 11.63 -13.12
N PRO A 197 -0.94 12.30 -13.00
CA PRO A 197 -0.65 13.22 -11.90
C PRO A 197 -1.61 14.42 -11.81
N ASP A 198 -2.21 14.82 -12.95
CA ASP A 198 -3.20 15.89 -13.01
C ASP A 198 -4.46 15.58 -12.19
N ARG A 199 -4.79 14.29 -12.00
CA ARG A 199 -5.94 13.84 -11.20
C ARG A 199 -5.56 13.68 -9.73
N LYS A 200 -5.43 14.82 -9.05
CA LYS A 200 -5.07 14.90 -7.62
C LYS A 200 -6.06 14.22 -6.67
N SER A 201 -7.28 13.90 -7.11
CA SER A 201 -8.27 13.18 -6.30
C SER A 201 -7.79 11.81 -5.82
N TYR A 202 -7.00 11.09 -6.62
CA TYR A 202 -6.44 9.80 -6.21
C TYR A 202 -5.34 9.95 -5.15
N LEU A 203 -4.55 11.03 -5.22
CA LEU A 203 -3.60 11.36 -4.18
C LEU A 203 -4.32 11.71 -2.87
N TYR A 204 -5.36 12.54 -2.93
CA TYR A 204 -6.18 12.90 -1.77
C TYR A 204 -6.82 11.67 -1.13
N ALA A 205 -7.37 10.77 -1.95
CA ALA A 205 -7.92 9.50 -1.50
C ALA A 205 -6.84 8.60 -0.88
N ALA A 206 -5.61 8.58 -1.43
CA ALA A 206 -4.50 7.83 -0.86
C ALA A 206 -4.09 8.39 0.52
N CYS A 207 -4.05 9.71 0.69
CA CYS A 207 -3.78 10.34 1.99
C CYS A 207 -4.88 10.01 3.02
N PHE A 208 -6.15 10.05 2.62
CA PHE A 208 -7.27 9.65 3.46
C PHE A 208 -7.19 8.17 3.87
N ALA A 209 -6.97 7.27 2.89
CA ALA A 209 -6.81 5.84 3.14
C ALA A 209 -5.61 5.56 4.04
N TYR A 210 -4.51 6.31 3.90
CA TYR A 210 -3.35 6.18 4.77
C TYR A 210 -3.64 6.65 6.21
N GLY A 211 -4.44 7.72 6.38
CA GLY A 211 -4.97 8.11 7.68
C GLY A 211 -5.77 6.98 8.34
N LEU A 212 -6.64 6.31 7.58
CA LEU A 212 -7.37 5.12 8.05
C LEU A 212 -6.42 3.97 8.41
N THR A 213 -5.40 3.72 7.60
CA THR A 213 -4.36 2.71 7.88
C THR A 213 -3.69 2.96 9.23
N LEU A 214 -3.35 4.21 9.55
CA LEU A 214 -2.75 4.59 10.84
C LEU A 214 -3.69 4.40 12.03
N THR A 215 -5.01 4.43 11.82
CA THR A 215 -5.97 4.06 12.88
C THR A 215 -5.95 2.57 13.18
N ASN A 216 -5.59 1.74 12.18
CA ASN A 216 -5.49 0.30 12.36
C ASN A 216 -4.11 -0.17 12.80
N SER A 217 -3.04 0.55 12.45
CA SER A 217 -1.71 0.27 13.01
C SER A 217 -0.74 1.40 12.86
N GLU A 218 -0.26 1.86 14.01
CA GLU A 218 0.83 2.82 14.13
C GLU A 218 2.17 2.28 13.62
N ALA A 219 2.34 0.96 13.47
CA ALA A 219 3.56 0.39 12.92
C ALA A 219 3.80 0.87 11.48
N LEU A 220 2.72 1.11 10.73
CA LEU A 220 2.81 1.68 9.38
C LEU A 220 3.14 3.16 9.35
N LEU A 221 3.28 3.86 10.49
CA LEU A 221 3.85 5.21 10.49
C LEU A 221 5.24 5.22 9.82
N THR A 222 6.00 4.15 9.96
CA THR A 222 7.30 3.94 9.31
C THR A 222 7.25 4.06 7.78
N VAL A 223 6.13 3.71 7.13
CA VAL A 223 6.01 3.83 5.67
C VAL A 223 5.75 5.27 5.22
N ALA A 224 5.44 6.21 6.12
CA ALA A 224 5.20 7.62 5.78
C ALA A 224 6.35 8.20 4.95
N LEU A 225 7.59 7.92 5.35
CA LEU A 225 8.79 8.37 4.64
C LEU A 225 8.86 7.77 3.23
N GLY A 226 8.54 6.48 3.08
CA GLY A 226 8.50 5.79 1.79
C GLY A 226 7.42 6.35 0.86
N LEU A 227 6.23 6.66 1.39
CA LEU A 227 5.15 7.29 0.61
C LEU A 227 5.50 8.73 0.20
N GLN A 228 6.20 9.50 1.04
CA GLN A 228 6.68 10.83 0.69
C GLN A 228 7.74 10.79 -0.41
N LEU A 229 8.68 9.84 -0.33
CA LEU A 229 9.65 9.59 -1.39
C LEU A 229 8.98 9.13 -2.68
N PHE A 230 7.94 8.27 -2.60
CA PHE A 230 7.12 7.89 -3.74
C PHE A 230 6.53 9.13 -4.42
N ILE A 231 5.92 10.04 -3.64
CA ILE A 231 5.34 11.27 -4.18
C ILE A 231 6.42 12.19 -4.77
N LEU A 232 7.57 12.32 -4.11
CA LEU A 232 8.72 13.10 -4.59
C LEU A 232 9.25 12.61 -5.94
N PHE A 233 9.30 11.30 -6.17
CA PHE A 233 9.75 10.75 -7.45
C PHE A 233 8.79 11.09 -8.60
N GLN A 234 7.49 11.22 -8.32
CA GLN A 234 6.50 11.59 -9.33
C GLN A 234 6.45 13.10 -9.56
N ASP A 235 6.37 13.88 -8.49
CA ASP A 235 6.33 15.34 -8.50
C ASP A 235 7.25 15.88 -7.40
N ARG A 236 8.38 16.47 -7.82
CA ARG A 236 9.42 16.97 -6.93
C ARG A 236 8.96 18.16 -6.08
N GLU A 237 8.14 19.04 -6.64
CA GLU A 237 7.68 20.24 -5.94
C GLU A 237 6.67 19.87 -4.86
N LEU A 238 5.76 18.97 -5.20
CA LEU A 238 4.78 18.42 -4.26
C LEU A 238 5.43 17.61 -3.15
N GLY A 239 6.34 16.69 -3.50
CA GLY A 239 7.03 15.85 -2.51
C GLY A 239 7.78 16.69 -1.46
N ARG A 240 8.51 17.72 -1.89
CA ARG A 240 9.19 18.67 -0.99
C ARG A 240 8.24 19.30 0.01
N GLU A 241 7.06 19.71 -0.43
CA GLU A 241 6.09 20.38 0.44
C GLU A 241 5.36 19.42 1.36
N ILE A 242 5.14 18.16 0.95
CA ILE A 242 4.64 17.12 1.85
C ILE A 242 5.68 16.79 2.93
N PHE A 243 6.98 16.74 2.59
CA PHE A 243 8.04 16.63 3.59
C PHE A 243 7.97 17.78 4.60
N PHE A 244 7.82 19.02 4.13
CA PHE A 244 7.65 20.19 5.00
C PHE A 244 6.42 20.05 5.91
N ALA A 245 5.26 19.71 5.35
CA ALA A 245 4.02 19.53 6.10
C ALA A 245 4.16 18.44 7.17
N ASN A 246 4.84 17.34 6.85
CA ASN A 246 5.13 16.28 7.82
C ASN A 246 6.06 16.75 8.95
N CYS A 247 7.08 17.55 8.64
CA CYS A 247 7.95 18.13 9.67
C CYS A 247 7.16 19.04 10.61
N VAL A 248 6.30 19.91 10.06
CA VAL A 248 5.44 20.80 10.86
C VAL A 248 4.51 19.97 11.74
N LEU A 249 3.87 18.94 11.18
CA LEU A 249 2.95 18.05 11.89
C LEU A 249 3.66 17.33 13.06
N LEU A 250 4.78 16.67 12.79
CA LEU A 250 5.51 15.90 13.80
C LEU A 250 6.13 16.81 14.85
N THR A 251 6.65 17.98 14.47
CA THR A 251 7.17 18.97 15.43
C THR A 251 6.05 19.51 16.32
N ALA A 252 4.88 19.81 15.75
CA ALA A 252 3.71 20.24 16.53
C ALA A 252 3.26 19.16 17.52
N LEU A 253 3.28 17.88 17.12
CA LEU A 253 2.96 16.76 18.00
C LEU A 253 3.97 16.61 19.16
N LEU A 254 5.27 16.71 18.87
CA LEU A 254 6.31 16.67 19.89
C LEU A 254 6.24 17.88 20.85
N LEU A 255 5.91 19.06 20.33
CA LEU A 255 5.70 20.26 21.15
C LEU A 255 4.47 20.14 22.04
N ALA A 256 3.36 19.58 21.52
CA ALA A 256 2.16 19.33 22.30
C ALA A 256 2.44 18.36 23.47
N GLN A 257 3.20 17.29 23.22
CA GLN A 257 3.64 16.36 24.27
C GLN A 257 4.49 17.04 25.34
N LYS A 258 5.43 17.90 24.92
CA LYS A 258 6.27 18.66 25.86
C LYS A 258 5.45 19.66 26.66
N TRP A 259 4.50 20.33 26.02
CA TRP A 259 3.60 21.30 26.65
C TRP A 259 2.77 20.63 27.75
N GLU A 260 2.19 19.48 27.45
CA GLU A 260 1.45 18.69 28.43
C GLU A 260 2.32 18.33 29.64
N TYR A 261 3.49 17.73 29.42
CA TYR A 261 4.43 17.41 30.50
C TYR A 261 4.75 18.60 31.42
N ILE A 262 4.87 19.81 30.85
CA ILE A 262 5.18 21.03 31.61
C ILE A 262 3.98 21.47 32.48
N PHE A 263 2.75 21.32 32.00
CA PHE A 263 1.55 21.85 32.67
C PHE A 263 0.85 20.84 33.58
N SER A 264 0.80 19.56 33.22
CA SER A 264 0.16 18.51 34.03
C SER A 264 1.12 17.87 35.02
N GLY A 265 2.44 18.05 34.88
CA GLY A 265 3.46 17.35 35.68
C GLY A 265 3.60 15.86 35.35
N GLU A 266 2.65 15.30 34.61
CA GLU A 266 2.64 13.96 34.07
C GLU A 266 2.56 14.04 32.54
N GLY A 267 3.64 13.66 31.85
CA GLY A 267 3.62 13.55 30.38
C GLY A 267 3.32 12.11 29.97
N PHE A 268 2.54 11.93 28.91
CA PHE A 268 2.31 10.61 28.37
C PHE A 268 3.59 9.98 27.86
N THR A 269 3.84 8.73 28.27
CA THR A 269 4.92 7.95 27.68
C THR A 269 4.47 7.43 26.32
N VAL A 270 5.15 7.90 25.27
CA VAL A 270 4.85 7.49 23.89
C VAL A 270 5.75 6.32 23.55
N SER A 271 5.19 5.12 23.50
CA SER A 271 5.97 3.90 23.22
C SER A 271 6.68 4.00 21.86
N VAL A 272 5.99 4.57 20.86
CA VAL A 272 6.49 4.75 19.48
C VAL A 272 7.25 6.07 19.26
N ARG A 273 7.74 6.74 20.32
CA ARG A 273 8.41 8.06 20.20
C ARG A 273 9.56 8.07 19.19
N ALA A 274 10.36 7.02 19.17
CA ALA A 274 11.47 6.88 18.24
C ALA A 274 11.02 7.00 16.77
N TYR A 275 9.79 6.56 16.44
CA TYR A 275 9.28 6.63 15.08
C TYR A 275 9.06 8.10 14.69
N TYR A 276 8.39 8.87 15.55
CA TYR A 276 8.15 10.29 15.33
C TYR A 276 9.45 11.08 15.19
N ASP A 277 10.42 10.86 16.08
CA ASP A 277 11.70 11.58 16.09
C ASP A 277 12.50 11.30 14.81
N TRP A 278 12.71 10.02 14.46
CA TRP A 278 13.50 9.65 13.27
C TRP A 278 12.84 10.06 11.97
N ILE A 279 11.51 9.92 11.85
CA ILE A 279 10.77 10.33 10.65
C ILE A 279 10.79 11.85 10.51
N ALA A 280 10.64 12.60 11.61
CA ALA A 280 10.72 14.06 11.58
C ALA A 280 12.10 14.55 11.15
N ILE A 281 13.18 13.95 11.71
CA ILE A 281 14.55 14.29 11.35
C ILE A 281 14.83 13.99 9.88
N ALA A 282 14.50 12.77 9.41
CA ALA A 282 14.70 12.37 8.02
C ALA A 282 13.91 13.25 7.05
N SER A 283 12.65 13.53 7.37
CA SER A 283 11.80 14.43 6.58
C SER A 283 12.36 15.85 6.54
N GLY A 284 12.90 16.34 7.66
CA GLY A 284 13.45 17.69 7.80
C GLY A 284 14.72 17.88 6.99
N ILE A 285 15.65 16.93 7.08
CA ILE A 285 16.89 16.92 6.29
C ILE A 285 16.56 16.90 4.79
N LEU A 286 15.67 16.00 4.36
CA LEU A 286 15.26 15.91 2.96
C LEU A 286 14.55 17.18 2.48
N CYS A 287 13.65 17.73 3.30
CA CYS A 287 12.96 18.99 3.00
C CYS A 287 13.97 20.13 2.77
N LEU A 288 14.91 20.32 3.71
CA LEU A 288 15.92 21.38 3.64
C LEU A 288 16.82 21.20 2.42
N ALA A 289 17.31 19.98 2.17
CA ALA A 289 18.13 19.67 1.00
C ALA A 289 17.39 19.99 -0.31
N LEU A 290 16.11 19.63 -0.41
CA LEU A 290 15.28 19.91 -1.58
C LEU A 290 14.98 21.40 -1.75
N ILE A 291 14.76 22.16 -0.68
CA ILE A 291 14.58 23.63 -0.74
C ILE A 291 15.86 24.29 -1.25
N ILE A 292 17.02 23.93 -0.67
CA ILE A 292 18.33 24.48 -1.04
C ILE A 292 18.64 24.17 -2.51
N TRP A 293 18.38 22.94 -2.95
CA TRP A 293 18.66 22.50 -4.31
C TRP A 293 17.71 23.11 -5.33
N SER A 294 16.41 23.11 -5.05
CA SER A 294 15.39 23.58 -6.01
C SER A 294 15.21 25.10 -6.04
N ARG A 295 15.67 25.82 -4.99
CA ARG A 295 15.46 27.27 -4.78
C ARG A 295 13.99 27.70 -4.87
N LYS A 296 13.07 26.77 -4.64
CA LYS A 296 11.62 26.94 -4.70
C LYS A 296 11.00 26.46 -3.39
N PHE A 297 9.94 27.12 -2.95
CA PHE A 297 9.21 26.77 -1.73
C PHE A 297 7.74 27.19 -1.84
N LEU A 298 6.83 26.39 -1.26
CA LEU A 298 5.37 26.63 -1.24
C LEU A 298 4.71 26.90 -2.61
N THR A 299 5.20 26.23 -3.65
CA THR A 299 4.64 26.23 -5.00
C THR A 299 3.32 25.45 -5.12
N GLN A 300 3.14 24.37 -4.35
CA GLN A 300 1.99 23.46 -4.39
C GLN A 300 1.18 23.45 -3.08
N TRP A 301 1.24 24.51 -2.27
CA TRP A 301 0.77 24.52 -0.88
C TRP A 301 -0.71 24.13 -0.73
N LYS A 302 -1.56 24.48 -1.70
CA LYS A 302 -2.99 24.09 -1.70
C LYS A 302 -3.16 22.57 -1.76
N THR A 303 -2.40 21.91 -2.63
CA THR A 303 -2.42 20.45 -2.78
C THR A 303 -1.93 19.79 -1.51
N THR A 304 -0.82 20.28 -0.96
CA THR A 304 -0.21 19.80 0.28
C THR A 304 -1.16 19.96 1.47
N LEU A 305 -1.85 21.10 1.56
CA LEU A 305 -2.85 21.37 2.59
C LEU A 305 -4.03 20.39 2.50
N ILE A 306 -4.57 20.17 1.28
CA ILE A 306 -5.65 19.20 1.09
C ILE A 306 -5.19 17.78 1.43
N CYS A 307 -3.98 17.37 1.03
CA CYS A 307 -3.41 16.06 1.41
C CYS A 307 -3.34 15.91 2.94
N SER A 308 -2.88 16.95 3.63
CA SER A 308 -2.79 16.97 5.10
C SER A 308 -4.18 16.87 5.74
N ILE A 309 -5.16 17.65 5.25
CA ILE A 309 -6.55 17.59 5.72
C ILE A 309 -7.12 16.19 5.50
N MET A 310 -6.95 15.59 4.33
CA MET A 310 -7.47 14.25 4.03
C MET A 310 -6.86 13.18 4.92
N LEU A 311 -5.56 13.26 5.21
CA LEU A 311 -4.90 12.39 6.18
C LEU A 311 -5.53 12.54 7.58
N PHE A 312 -5.75 13.77 8.03
CA PHE A 312 -6.43 14.04 9.30
C PHE A 312 -7.87 13.55 9.33
N VAL A 313 -8.61 13.70 8.23
CA VAL A 313 -9.99 13.18 8.11
C VAL A 313 -10.02 11.66 8.28
N GLY A 314 -9.01 10.93 7.78
CA GLY A 314 -8.86 9.51 8.06
C GLY A 314 -8.58 9.23 9.56
N LEU A 315 -7.73 10.03 10.19
CA LEU A 315 -7.41 9.91 11.62
C LEU A 315 -8.58 10.26 12.55
N LEU A 316 -9.60 11.01 12.09
CA LEU A 316 -10.78 11.33 12.90
C LEU A 316 -11.51 10.08 13.42
N LEU A 317 -11.29 8.92 12.79
CA LEU A 317 -11.88 7.67 13.25
C LEU A 317 -11.38 7.25 14.64
N TYR A 318 -10.26 7.79 15.15
CA TYR A 318 -9.87 7.63 16.55
C TYR A 318 -10.93 8.17 17.52
N PHE A 319 -11.74 9.16 17.14
CA PHE A 319 -12.84 9.66 17.97
C PHE A 319 -14.00 8.66 18.13
N TYR A 320 -13.97 7.52 17.43
CA TYR A 320 -14.81 6.38 17.75
C TYR A 320 -14.53 5.84 19.17
N LEU A 321 -13.27 5.83 19.60
CA LEU A 321 -12.85 5.25 20.87
C LEU A 321 -13.56 5.86 22.10
N PRO A 322 -13.63 7.19 22.30
CA PRO A 322 -14.38 7.78 23.41
C PRO A 322 -15.87 7.46 23.33
N ILE A 323 -16.46 7.47 22.12
CA ILE A 323 -17.89 7.16 21.91
C ILE A 323 -18.18 5.73 22.35
N ALA A 324 -17.38 4.76 21.88
CA ALA A 324 -17.50 3.36 22.26
C ALA A 324 -17.28 3.16 23.77
N SER A 325 -16.26 3.81 24.35
CA SER A 325 -15.90 3.67 25.77
C SER A 325 -16.98 4.15 26.74
N VAL A 326 -17.79 5.15 26.36
CA VAL A 326 -18.93 5.64 27.17
C VAL A 326 -20.02 4.59 27.34
N THR A 327 -20.18 3.69 26.36
CA THR A 327 -21.15 2.56 26.47
C THR A 327 -20.71 1.49 27.47
N ASN A 328 -19.50 1.62 28.03
CA ASN A 328 -18.87 0.70 28.95
C ASN A 328 -18.85 -0.78 28.47
N PRO A 329 -18.28 -1.04 27.27
CA PRO A 329 -18.25 -2.37 26.68
C PRO A 329 -17.34 -3.33 27.46
N PRO A 330 -17.50 -4.67 27.33
CA PRO A 330 -16.66 -5.64 28.03
C PRO A 330 -15.16 -5.50 27.74
N SER A 331 -14.80 -5.19 26.49
CA SER A 331 -13.43 -4.77 26.14
C SER A 331 -13.41 -3.24 26.08
N ASN A 332 -12.81 -2.60 27.10
CA ASN A 332 -12.70 -1.15 27.20
C ASN A 332 -11.28 -0.71 27.58
N CYS A 333 -10.29 -1.06 26.75
CA CYS A 333 -8.88 -0.84 27.08
C CYS A 333 -8.56 0.65 27.24
N GLY A 334 -7.88 1.02 28.33
CA GLY A 334 -7.44 2.39 28.61
C GLY A 334 -8.57 3.39 28.91
N TYR A 335 -9.85 2.97 28.91
CA TYR A 335 -11.01 3.83 29.20
C TYR A 335 -10.99 5.19 28.47
N PRO A 336 -10.91 5.23 27.13
CA PRO A 336 -10.72 6.46 26.36
C PRO A 336 -11.92 7.42 26.36
N ARG A 337 -12.92 7.19 27.21
CA ARG A 337 -13.94 8.18 27.59
C ARG A 337 -13.34 9.38 28.36
N THR A 338 -12.17 9.22 28.98
CA THR A 338 -11.41 10.33 29.58
C THR A 338 -10.29 10.77 28.62
N ALA A 339 -9.87 12.04 28.71
CA ALA A 339 -8.77 12.54 27.90
C ALA A 339 -7.47 11.77 28.17
N GLU A 340 -7.16 11.51 29.44
CA GLU A 340 -6.02 10.71 29.88
C GLU A 340 -6.05 9.31 29.27
N GLY A 341 -7.19 8.62 29.35
CA GLY A 341 -7.36 7.29 28.79
C GLY A 341 -7.23 7.27 27.27
N PHE A 342 -7.76 8.29 26.59
CA PHE A 342 -7.68 8.45 25.14
C PHE A 342 -6.22 8.56 24.68
N PHE A 343 -5.46 9.46 25.30
CA PHE A 343 -4.05 9.62 24.97
C PHE A 343 -3.22 8.44 25.44
N HIS A 344 -3.56 7.75 26.54
CA HIS A 344 -2.88 6.53 26.96
C HIS A 344 -3.01 5.41 25.90
N VAL A 345 -4.19 5.26 25.28
CA VAL A 345 -4.39 4.29 24.20
C VAL A 345 -3.62 4.70 22.94
N LEU A 346 -3.75 5.97 22.51
CA LEU A 346 -3.12 6.49 21.30
C LEU A 346 -1.58 6.54 21.38
N THR A 347 -1.03 6.77 22.58
CA THR A 347 0.42 6.81 22.79
C THR A 347 1.02 5.45 23.10
N ARG A 348 0.17 4.41 23.15
CA ARG A 348 0.56 3.04 23.48
C ARG A 348 1.22 2.94 24.86
N GLY A 349 0.72 3.70 25.84
CA GLY A 349 1.34 3.90 27.16
C GLY A 349 1.51 2.63 28.01
N GLN A 350 0.78 1.55 27.69
CA GLN A 350 0.93 0.24 28.34
C GLN A 350 2.17 -0.56 27.88
N TYR A 351 2.80 -0.16 26.78
CA TYR A 351 3.94 -0.86 26.20
C TYR A 351 5.24 -0.12 26.53
N GLU A 352 6.34 -0.88 26.63
CA GLU A 352 7.66 -0.29 26.79
C GLU A 352 8.00 0.65 25.63
N ARG A 353 8.87 1.63 25.92
CA ARG A 353 9.36 2.54 24.89
C ARG A 353 10.22 1.78 23.90
N ILE A 354 9.84 1.86 22.64
CA ILE A 354 10.60 1.29 21.56
C ILE A 354 11.90 2.07 21.42
N GLN A 355 13.02 1.37 21.56
CA GLN A 355 14.35 1.91 21.34
C GLN A 355 14.84 1.44 19.99
N ALA A 356 15.26 2.38 19.15
CA ALA A 356 15.87 2.06 17.87
C ALA A 356 17.13 1.19 18.06
N THR A 357 17.49 0.48 17.00
CA THR A 357 18.63 -0.44 17.00
C THR A 357 19.93 0.32 17.32
N PRO A 358 20.68 -0.11 18.34
CA PRO A 358 21.74 0.70 18.93
C PRO A 358 23.04 0.77 18.09
N ASN A 359 23.34 -0.26 17.31
CA ASN A 359 24.60 -0.35 16.57
C ASN A 359 24.41 -1.08 15.22
N LEU A 360 25.40 -0.91 14.33
CA LEU A 360 25.35 -1.46 12.97
C LEU A 360 25.45 -3.00 12.95
N GLU A 361 26.16 -3.59 13.91
CA GLU A 361 26.31 -5.03 14.05
C GLU A 361 24.96 -5.71 14.30
N ARG A 362 24.22 -5.27 15.31
CA ARG A 362 22.86 -5.78 15.58
C ARG A 362 21.91 -5.54 14.41
N PHE A 363 22.03 -4.39 13.75
CA PHE A 363 21.23 -4.11 12.57
C PHE A 363 21.54 -5.08 11.43
N ALA A 364 22.81 -5.45 11.22
CA ALA A 364 23.20 -6.43 10.22
C ALA A 364 22.63 -7.82 10.54
N GLU A 365 22.64 -8.25 11.81
CA GLU A 365 21.99 -9.50 12.25
C GLU A 365 20.48 -9.50 11.98
N GLN A 366 19.82 -8.37 12.27
CA GLN A 366 18.39 -8.21 12.01
C GLN A 366 18.07 -8.20 10.51
N VAL A 367 18.92 -7.61 9.67
CA VAL A 367 18.79 -7.64 8.21
C VAL A 367 18.95 -9.07 7.70
N TRP A 368 19.90 -9.82 8.26
CA TRP A 368 20.06 -11.24 7.95
C TRP A 368 18.81 -12.04 8.34
N MET A 369 18.28 -11.82 9.54
CA MET A 369 17.03 -12.41 9.99
C MET A 369 15.85 -12.09 9.05
N TYR A 370 15.71 -10.83 8.63
CA TYR A 370 14.70 -10.44 7.64
C TYR A 370 14.83 -11.26 6.35
N GLY A 371 16.06 -11.43 5.85
CA GLY A 371 16.35 -12.27 4.69
C GLY A 371 15.92 -13.72 4.89
N GLU A 372 16.21 -14.31 6.05
CA GLU A 372 15.79 -15.68 6.39
C GLU A 372 14.25 -15.80 6.44
N VAL A 373 13.55 -14.83 7.03
CA VAL A 373 12.08 -14.81 7.07
C VAL A 373 11.51 -14.63 5.66
N ALA A 374 12.03 -13.70 4.86
CA ALA A 374 11.58 -13.51 3.49
C ALA A 374 11.79 -14.77 2.63
N VAL A 375 12.90 -15.49 2.80
CA VAL A 375 13.15 -16.74 2.08
C VAL A 375 12.21 -17.86 2.52
N SER A 376 11.98 -18.00 3.83
CA SER A 376 11.15 -19.08 4.39
C SER A 376 9.65 -18.88 4.14
N GLU A 377 9.16 -17.65 4.25
CA GLU A 377 7.74 -17.33 4.10
C GLU A 377 7.34 -17.06 2.65
N PHE A 378 8.12 -16.23 1.94
CA PHE A 378 7.77 -15.77 0.60
C PHE A 378 8.41 -16.63 -0.53
N GLY A 379 9.53 -17.29 -0.23
CA GLY A 379 10.20 -18.21 -1.14
C GLY A 379 11.33 -17.58 -1.95
N PHE A 380 12.49 -18.24 -1.94
CA PHE A 380 13.71 -17.78 -2.60
C PHE A 380 13.54 -17.47 -4.11
N THR A 381 12.79 -18.30 -4.84
CA THR A 381 12.58 -18.11 -6.28
C THR A 381 11.84 -16.79 -6.58
N TYR A 382 10.83 -16.44 -5.80
CA TYR A 382 10.09 -15.18 -5.99
C TYR A 382 10.96 -13.96 -5.68
N LEU A 383 11.86 -14.06 -4.69
CA LEU A 383 12.82 -13.00 -4.38
C LEU A 383 13.78 -12.74 -5.54
N LEU A 384 14.31 -13.78 -6.19
CA LEU A 384 15.17 -13.61 -7.38
C LEU A 384 14.41 -12.94 -8.52
N ILE A 385 13.16 -13.36 -8.76
CA ILE A 385 12.32 -12.79 -9.82
C ILE A 385 11.96 -11.33 -9.53
N ALA A 386 11.79 -10.95 -8.27
CA ALA A 386 11.53 -9.57 -7.85
C ALA A 386 12.66 -8.58 -8.21
N LEU A 387 13.88 -9.06 -8.46
CA LEU A 387 15.01 -8.21 -8.88
C LEU A 387 14.97 -7.87 -10.38
N ILE A 388 14.27 -8.64 -11.20
CA ILE A 388 14.26 -8.51 -12.66
C ILE A 388 13.78 -7.14 -13.16
N PRO A 389 12.69 -6.54 -12.63
CA PRO A 389 12.28 -5.20 -13.02
C PRO A 389 13.38 -4.15 -12.82
N PHE A 390 14.23 -4.31 -11.80
CA PHE A 390 15.32 -3.38 -11.51
C PHE A 390 16.51 -3.54 -12.46
N CYS A 391 16.80 -4.76 -12.93
CA CYS A 391 17.81 -4.99 -13.96
C CYS A 391 17.46 -4.30 -15.29
N LEU A 392 16.16 -4.22 -15.61
CA LEU A 392 15.65 -3.58 -16.82
C LEU A 392 15.26 -2.11 -16.61
N LEU A 393 15.49 -1.56 -15.42
CA LEU A 393 15.07 -0.21 -15.06
C LEU A 393 15.57 0.81 -16.07
N HIS A 394 16.82 0.70 -16.54
CA HIS A 394 17.41 1.65 -17.49
C HIS A 394 16.65 1.74 -18.84
N ARG A 395 15.96 0.67 -19.26
CA ARG A 395 15.22 0.60 -20.54
C ARG A 395 13.78 1.10 -20.47
N MET A 396 13.23 1.28 -19.28
CA MET A 396 11.84 1.72 -19.07
C MET A 396 11.68 3.23 -19.31
N ARG A 397 10.45 3.70 -19.54
CA ARG A 397 10.19 5.15 -19.59
C ARG A 397 10.22 5.74 -18.17
N THR A 398 10.28 7.06 -18.12
CA THR A 398 10.45 7.81 -16.88
C THR A 398 9.32 7.54 -15.87
N THR A 399 8.09 7.34 -16.33
CA THR A 399 6.93 7.11 -15.45
C THR A 399 7.02 5.76 -14.73
N GLU A 400 7.31 4.69 -15.45
CA GLU A 400 7.45 3.34 -14.91
C GLU A 400 8.67 3.24 -13.98
N LYS A 401 9.78 3.90 -14.37
CA LYS A 401 10.97 4.04 -13.51
C LYS A 401 10.62 4.70 -12.17
N ARG A 402 9.91 5.83 -12.20
CA ARG A 402 9.50 6.54 -10.97
C ARG A 402 8.54 5.73 -10.12
N TRP A 403 7.64 4.96 -10.73
CA TRP A 403 6.74 4.07 -10.01
C TRP A 403 7.50 2.96 -9.28
N LEU A 404 8.43 2.27 -9.94
CA LEU A 404 9.28 1.24 -9.32
C LEU A 404 10.19 1.81 -8.23
N LEU A 405 10.79 2.98 -8.45
CA LEU A 405 11.61 3.66 -7.43
C LEU A 405 10.77 4.12 -6.23
N GLY A 406 9.53 4.54 -6.46
CA GLY A 406 8.58 4.84 -5.39
C GLY A 406 8.24 3.60 -4.55
N LEU A 407 7.92 2.48 -5.21
CA LEU A 407 7.73 1.21 -4.51
C LEU A 407 9.00 0.79 -3.76
N LEU A 408 10.18 1.05 -4.31
CA LEU A 408 11.46 0.75 -3.64
C LEU A 408 11.59 1.54 -2.35
N ALA A 409 11.29 2.84 -2.37
CA ALA A 409 11.30 3.65 -1.15
C ALA A 409 10.31 3.15 -0.09
N VAL A 410 9.10 2.74 -0.52
CA VAL A 410 8.09 2.11 0.35
C VAL A 410 8.63 0.81 0.97
N TYR A 411 9.19 -0.08 0.15
CA TYR A 411 9.79 -1.34 0.60
C TYR A 411 10.93 -1.12 1.60
N LEU A 412 11.87 -0.21 1.30
CA LEU A 412 13.00 0.08 2.20
C LEU A 412 12.50 0.56 3.57
N CYS A 413 11.40 1.31 3.61
CA CYS A 413 10.80 1.73 4.87
C CYS A 413 10.10 0.58 5.61
N LEU A 414 9.33 -0.24 4.90
CA LEU A 414 8.62 -1.39 5.48
C LEU A 414 9.54 -2.52 5.95
N ALA A 415 10.64 -2.75 5.25
CA ALA A 415 11.61 -3.79 5.58
C ALA A 415 12.66 -3.27 6.57
N PHE A 416 13.40 -2.21 6.22
CA PHE A 416 14.62 -1.84 6.94
C PHE A 416 14.41 -0.73 7.97
N LEU A 417 13.66 0.32 7.66
CA LEU A 417 13.37 1.37 8.64
C LEU A 417 12.50 0.81 9.78
N MET A 418 11.47 0.01 9.44
CA MET A 418 10.65 -0.66 10.43
C MET A 418 11.48 -1.58 11.32
N LEU A 419 12.38 -2.38 10.75
CA LEU A 419 13.29 -3.24 11.51
C LEU A 419 14.21 -2.45 12.44
N ALA A 420 14.85 -1.40 11.92
CA ALA A 420 15.73 -0.53 12.69
C ALA A 420 14.99 0.11 13.86
N LEU A 421 13.74 0.52 13.65
CA LEU A 421 12.94 1.18 14.66
C LEU A 421 12.29 0.20 15.65
N LEU A 422 11.80 -0.96 15.21
CA LEU A 422 11.19 -1.99 16.06
C LEU A 422 12.22 -2.69 16.93
N ASN A 423 13.46 -2.82 16.44
CA ASN A 423 14.61 -3.39 17.14
C ASN A 423 14.33 -4.76 17.80
N PRO A 424 13.79 -5.74 17.06
CA PRO A 424 13.48 -7.02 17.65
C PRO A 424 14.72 -7.79 18.09
N PRO A 425 14.57 -8.67 19.09
CA PRO A 425 15.62 -9.61 19.44
C PRO A 425 15.80 -10.64 18.31
N THR A 426 17.02 -11.15 18.16
CA THR A 426 17.42 -12.01 17.03
C THR A 426 17.13 -13.50 17.23
N ASP A 427 16.64 -13.85 18.41
CA ASP A 427 16.25 -15.20 18.80
C ASP A 427 14.96 -15.66 18.10
N LYS A 428 14.67 -16.96 18.21
CA LYS A 428 13.50 -17.56 17.56
C LYS A 428 12.18 -16.89 17.98
N SER A 429 12.04 -16.54 19.26
CA SER A 429 10.83 -15.88 19.77
C SER A 429 10.65 -14.49 19.18
N GLY A 430 11.74 -13.72 19.04
CA GLY A 430 11.73 -12.43 18.36
C GLY A 430 11.32 -12.52 16.89
N ARG A 431 11.78 -13.55 16.18
CA ARG A 431 11.38 -13.82 14.79
C ARG A 431 9.89 -14.06 14.65
N ASP A 432 9.34 -14.94 15.47
CA ASP A 432 7.91 -15.30 15.43
C ASP A 432 7.02 -14.08 15.73
N LEU A 433 7.48 -13.16 16.58
CA LEU A 433 6.76 -11.93 16.89
C LEU A 433 6.82 -10.89 15.77
N VAL A 434 7.93 -10.84 15.01
CA VAL A 434 8.15 -9.81 13.99
C VAL A 434 7.74 -10.24 12.58
N LYS A 435 7.65 -11.55 12.28
CA LYS A 435 7.22 -12.06 10.97
C LYS A 435 5.96 -11.35 10.44
N THR A 436 5.00 -11.13 11.33
CA THR A 436 3.74 -10.41 11.11
C THR A 436 3.98 -9.02 10.50
N TYR A 437 4.91 -8.24 11.04
CA TYR A 437 5.21 -6.89 10.54
C TYR A 437 5.87 -6.88 9.16
N PHE A 438 6.63 -7.92 8.81
CA PHE A 438 7.30 -8.02 7.51
C PHE A 438 6.34 -8.30 6.35
N THR A 439 5.14 -8.83 6.60
CA THR A 439 4.14 -9.08 5.54
C THR A 439 3.81 -7.84 4.72
N ALA A 440 3.83 -6.64 5.33
CA ALA A 440 3.65 -5.38 4.59
C ALA A 440 4.75 -5.16 3.53
N SER A 441 5.98 -5.57 3.80
CA SER A 441 7.08 -5.52 2.83
C SER A 441 6.95 -6.62 1.76
N HIS A 442 6.47 -7.82 2.13
CA HIS A 442 6.24 -8.92 1.19
C HIS A 442 5.16 -8.58 0.16
N LEU A 443 4.21 -7.72 0.50
CA LEU A 443 3.25 -7.17 -0.46
C LEU A 443 3.96 -6.46 -1.63
N VAL A 444 5.01 -5.68 -1.35
CA VAL A 444 5.79 -5.00 -2.39
C VAL A 444 6.63 -6.00 -3.18
N LEU A 445 7.21 -7.01 -2.52
CA LEU A 445 7.93 -8.11 -3.18
C LEU A 445 7.01 -8.91 -4.12
N ALA A 446 5.75 -9.12 -3.76
CA ALA A 446 4.75 -9.74 -4.61
C ALA A 446 4.47 -8.91 -5.87
N ILE A 447 4.35 -7.58 -5.74
CA ILE A 447 4.19 -6.71 -6.90
C ILE A 447 5.40 -6.80 -7.85
N TRP A 448 6.62 -6.78 -7.31
CA TRP A 448 7.83 -6.86 -8.12
C TRP A 448 8.05 -8.22 -8.75
N SER A 449 7.85 -9.31 -8.01
CA SER A 449 7.95 -10.67 -8.55
C SER A 449 6.93 -10.90 -9.66
N GLY A 450 5.69 -10.41 -9.49
CA GLY A 450 4.68 -10.40 -10.55
C GLY A 450 5.10 -9.62 -11.80
N CYS A 451 5.65 -8.42 -11.63
CA CYS A 451 6.20 -7.64 -12.75
C CYS A 451 7.38 -8.37 -13.41
N GLY A 452 8.25 -9.01 -12.63
CA GLY A 452 9.38 -9.81 -13.10
C GLY A 452 8.95 -11.03 -13.92
N LEU A 453 7.90 -11.74 -13.48
CA LEU A 453 7.29 -12.84 -14.24
C LEU A 453 6.75 -12.39 -15.60
N ILE A 454 6.09 -11.23 -15.65
CA ILE A 454 5.58 -10.66 -16.90
C ILE A 454 6.74 -10.31 -17.86
N LEU A 455 7.83 -9.75 -17.33
CA LEU A 455 9.02 -9.44 -18.12
C LEU A 455 9.70 -10.69 -18.67
N LEU A 456 9.84 -11.73 -17.86
CA LEU A 456 10.39 -13.02 -18.30
C LEU A 456 9.49 -13.67 -19.37
N GLY A 457 8.18 -13.70 -19.13
CA GLY A 457 7.21 -14.30 -20.05
C GLY A 457 7.17 -13.60 -21.40
N SER A 458 7.34 -12.27 -21.43
CA SER A 458 7.38 -11.52 -22.69
C SER A 458 8.65 -11.79 -23.50
N GLN A 459 9.82 -11.94 -22.87
CA GLN A 459 11.06 -12.34 -23.57
C GLN A 459 10.98 -13.74 -24.19
N LEU A 460 10.33 -14.69 -23.50
CA LEU A 460 10.14 -16.05 -24.01
C LEU A 460 9.16 -16.10 -25.19
N GLY A 461 8.17 -15.19 -25.23
CA GLY A 461 7.27 -15.05 -26.38
C GLY A 461 7.99 -14.51 -27.62
N ASP A 462 8.89 -13.53 -27.43
CA ASP A 462 9.67 -12.93 -28.53
C ASP A 462 10.51 -14.00 -29.27
N THR A 463 11.21 -14.87 -28.53
CA THR A 463 12.04 -15.93 -29.13
C THR A 463 11.24 -16.96 -29.93
N LYS A 464 10.02 -17.31 -29.51
CA LYS A 464 9.14 -18.21 -30.28
C LYS A 464 8.68 -17.58 -31.60
N SER A 465 8.38 -16.28 -31.59
CA SER A 465 7.95 -15.57 -32.80
C SER A 465 9.06 -15.51 -33.85
N ASP A 466 10.31 -15.25 -33.43
CA ASP A 466 11.48 -15.23 -34.32
C ASP A 466 11.80 -16.62 -34.91
N CYS A 467 11.59 -17.68 -34.13
CA CYS A 467 11.79 -19.06 -34.60
C CYS A 467 10.73 -19.47 -35.64
N SER A 468 9.47 -19.03 -35.46
CA SER A 468 8.38 -19.31 -36.42
C SER A 468 8.51 -18.55 -37.75
N GLN A 469 9.11 -17.35 -37.74
CA GLN A 469 9.35 -16.56 -38.95
C GLN A 469 10.58 -17.01 -39.74
N ASN A 470 11.51 -17.74 -39.10
CA ASN A 470 12.74 -18.26 -39.72
C ASN A 470 12.62 -19.69 -40.26
N ILE A 471 11.40 -20.25 -40.36
CA ILE A 471 11.19 -21.49 -41.12
C ILE A 471 11.08 -21.09 -42.60
N PRO A 472 12.09 -21.37 -43.45
CA PRO A 472 11.96 -21.11 -44.88
C PRO A 472 10.78 -21.94 -45.39
N SER A 473 9.83 -21.27 -46.05
CA SER A 473 8.79 -21.89 -46.85
C SER A 473 9.47 -22.75 -47.91
N SER A 474 9.68 -24.01 -47.59
CA SER A 474 10.22 -25.01 -48.49
C SER A 474 9.04 -25.74 -49.13
N VAL A 475 8.83 -25.36 -50.40
CA VAL A 475 8.18 -26.09 -51.51
C VAL A 475 6.68 -26.34 -51.41
#